data_AF-X1KXP1-F1
#
_entry.id   AF-X1KXP1-F1
#
_cell.length_a   1.000
_cell.length_b   1.000
_cell.length_c   1.000
_cell.angle_alpha   90.00
_cell.angle_beta   90.00
_cell.angle_gamma   90.00
#
_symmetry.space_group_name_H-M   'P 1'
#
loop_
_entity.id
_entity.type
_entity.pdbx_description
1 polymer ?
#
loop_
_entity_poly.entity_id
_entity_poly.type
_entity_poly.pdbx_seq_one_letter_code
_entity_poly.pdbx_strand_id
1 'polypeptide(L)'
;RVLGIYIVLFSLGLVASQYVIAARMEKVYFASVIVGGVLSVLFCLFLIPKLGGMGAAISLLIAHGISMGLYWVAMILHVRNCE
;
A
#
# COMPACT_ATOMS: atom_id res chain seq x y z
N ARG A 1 -13.41 2.99 -15.72
CA ARG A 1 -12.53 1.87 -16.14
C ARG A 1 -11.30 1.75 -15.21
N VAL A 2 -10.55 2.83 -14.95
CA VAL A 2 -9.38 2.83 -14.04
C VAL A 2 -9.72 2.39 -12.60
N LEU A 3 -10.87 2.80 -12.06
CA LEU A 3 -11.32 2.40 -10.72
C LEU A 3 -11.55 0.88 -10.55
N GLY A 4 -11.97 0.19 -11.63
CA GLY A 4 -12.28 -1.24 -11.56
C GLY A 4 -11.03 -2.11 -11.43
N ILE A 5 -9.98 -1.78 -12.19
CA ILE A 5 -8.67 -2.44 -12.07
C ILE A 5 -8.06 -2.15 -10.69
N TYR A 6 -8.25 -0.93 -10.20
CA TYR A 6 -7.77 -0.53 -8.88
C TYR A 6 -8.42 -1.35 -7.76
N ILE A 7 -9.73 -1.60 -7.83
CA ILE A 7 -10.44 -2.41 -6.84
C ILE A 7 -9.88 -3.83 -6.75
N VAL A 8 -9.54 -4.46 -7.89
CA VAL A 8 -9.01 -5.83 -7.89
C VAL A 8 -7.62 -5.89 -7.25
N LEU A 9 -6.71 -4.97 -7.62
CA LEU A 9 -5.40 -4.87 -7.00
C LEU A 9 -5.51 -4.53 -5.51
N PHE A 10 -6.49 -3.68 -5.16
CA PHE A 10 -6.75 -3.29 -3.79
C PHE A 10 -7.22 -4.48 -2.94
N SER A 11 -8.12 -5.32 -3.46
CA SER A 11 -8.59 -6.52 -2.77
C SER A 11 -7.43 -7.50 -2.47
N LEU A 12 -6.48 -7.66 -3.39
CA LEU A 12 -5.31 -8.52 -3.19
C LEU A 12 -4.40 -8.01 -2.07
N GLY A 13 -4.10 -6.72 -2.06
CA GLY A 13 -3.29 -6.12 -1.00
C GLY A 13 -3.98 -6.12 0.37
N LEU A 14 -5.33 -6.08 0.39
CA LEU A 14 -6.13 -6.22 1.60
C LEU A 14 -6.00 -7.61 2.21
N VAL A 15 -6.02 -8.66 1.39
CA VAL A 15 -5.79 -10.03 1.87
C VAL A 15 -4.35 -10.19 2.40
N ALA A 16 -3.36 -9.65 1.70
CA ALA A 16 -1.96 -9.69 2.14
C ALA A 16 -1.75 -8.97 3.48
N SER A 17 -2.41 -7.82 3.71
CA SER A 17 -2.29 -7.10 4.98
C SER A 17 -2.94 -7.87 6.13
N GLN A 18 -4.11 -8.48 5.92
CA GLN A 18 -4.75 -9.35 6.90
C GLN A 18 -3.89 -10.57 7.23
N TYR A 19 -3.20 -11.15 6.24
CA TYR A 19 -2.25 -12.25 6.47
C TYR A 19 -1.07 -11.82 7.34
N VAL A 20 -0.42 -10.69 7.03
CA VAL A 20 0.74 -10.18 7.80
C VAL A 20 0.35 -9.91 9.26
N ILE A 21 -0.87 -9.40 9.50
CA ILE A 21 -1.42 -9.22 10.85
C ILE A 21 -1.64 -10.58 11.53
N ALA A 22 -2.25 -11.55 10.84
CA ALA A 22 -2.49 -12.89 11.38
C ALA A 22 -1.18 -13.65 11.71
N ALA A 23 -0.12 -13.42 10.92
CA ALA A 23 1.21 -13.99 11.11
C ALA A 23 2.05 -13.30 12.22
N ARG A 24 1.43 -12.41 13.02
CA ARG A 24 2.09 -11.59 14.07
C ARG A 24 3.27 -10.76 13.58
N MET A 25 3.32 -10.42 12.29
CA MET A 25 4.34 -9.56 11.70
C MET A 25 4.00 -8.07 11.83
N GLU A 26 3.52 -7.66 13.00
CA GLU A 26 2.99 -6.32 13.26
C GLU A 26 4.03 -5.23 13.01
N LYS A 27 5.32 -5.49 13.28
CA LYS A 27 6.41 -4.54 13.01
C LYS A 27 6.53 -4.19 11.53
N VAL A 28 6.41 -5.19 10.65
CA VAL A 28 6.50 -5.00 9.20
C VAL A 28 5.24 -4.31 8.68
N TYR A 29 4.09 -4.66 9.25
CA TYR A 29 2.83 -3.98 8.97
C TYR A 29 2.92 -2.49 9.32
N PHE A 30 3.31 -2.16 10.56
CA PHE A 30 3.38 -0.79 11.05
C PHE A 30 4.39 0.05 10.27
N ALA A 31 5.56 -0.52 9.93
CA ALA A 31 6.55 0.15 9.11
C ALA A 31 6.01 0.47 7.70
N SER A 32 5.30 -0.47 7.08
CA SER A 32 4.74 -0.29 5.73
C SER A 32 3.59 0.71 5.69
N VAL A 33 2.77 0.78 6.75
CA VAL A 33 1.72 1.80 6.92
C VAL A 33 2.35 3.18 7.09
N ILE A 34 3.36 3.33 7.96
CA ILE A 34 4.02 4.62 8.20
C ILE A 34 4.68 5.10 6.91
N VAL A 35 5.44 4.25 6.22
CA VAL A 35 6.11 4.61 4.97
C VAL A 35 5.09 5.01 3.90
N GLY A 36 4.00 4.24 3.73
CA GLY A 36 2.92 4.58 2.81
C GLY A 36 2.22 5.90 3.15
N GLY A 37 1.91 6.11 4.42
CA GLY A 37 1.28 7.34 4.90
C GLY A 37 2.15 8.57 4.65
N VAL A 38 3.43 8.50 5.00
CA VAL A 38 4.39 9.60 4.79
C VAL A 38 4.56 9.90 3.29
N LEU A 39 4.68 8.87 2.45
CA LEU A 39 4.73 9.03 0.99
C LEU A 39 3.43 9.66 0.46
N SER A 40 2.27 9.24 0.95
CA SER A 40 0.98 9.81 0.54
C SER A 40 0.90 11.30 0.85
N VAL A 41 1.36 11.71 2.05
CA VAL A 41 1.35 13.11 2.47
C VAL A 41 2.31 13.94 1.62
N LEU A 42 3.53 13.45 1.38
CA LEU A 42 4.52 14.09 0.52
C LEU A 42 4.00 14.29 -0.91
N PHE A 43 3.41 13.23 -1.50
CA PHE A 43 2.83 13.32 -2.84
C PHE A 43 1.60 14.22 -2.87
N CYS A 44 0.75 14.23 -1.85
CA CYS A 44 -0.35 15.18 -1.76
C CYS A 44 0.14 16.63 -1.77
N LEU A 45 1.16 16.97 -0.98
CA LEU A 45 1.70 18.34 -0.93
C LEU A 45 2.27 18.81 -2.28
N PHE A 46 2.85 17.92 -3.08
CA PHE A 46 3.41 18.26 -4.39
C PHE A 46 2.39 18.21 -5.55
N LEU A 47 1.44 17.27 -5.51
CA LEU A 47 0.58 16.96 -6.65
C LEU A 47 -0.76 17.72 -6.60
N ILE A 48 -1.24 18.06 -5.41
CA ILE A 48 -2.44 18.90 -5.22
C ILE A 48 -2.31 20.28 -5.91
N PRO A 49 -1.22 21.05 -5.77
CA PRO A 49 -1.12 22.36 -6.41
C PRO A 49 -1.08 22.31 -7.95
N LYS A 50 -0.75 21.16 -8.56
CA LYS A 50 -0.69 21.01 -10.02
C LYS A 50 -1.94 20.38 -10.64
N LEU A 51 -2.62 19.48 -9.93
CA LEU A 51 -3.69 18.63 -10.49
C LEU A 51 -4.99 18.65 -9.65
N GLY A 52 -5.06 19.47 -8.59
CA GLY A 52 -6.24 19.59 -7.73
C GLY A 52 -6.67 18.25 -7.14
N GLY A 53 -7.97 17.94 -7.19
CA GLY A 53 -8.52 16.69 -6.66
C GLY A 53 -8.03 15.42 -7.37
N MET A 54 -7.61 15.52 -8.63
CA MET A 54 -7.04 14.39 -9.37
C MET A 54 -5.63 14.05 -8.85
N GLY A 55 -4.88 15.07 -8.42
CA GLY A 55 -3.59 14.89 -7.76
C GLY A 55 -3.72 14.10 -6.46
N ALA A 56 -4.73 14.38 -5.63
CA ALA A 56 -4.96 13.62 -4.41
C ALA A 56 -5.24 12.13 -4.68
N ALA A 57 -6.02 11.81 -5.71
CA ALA A 57 -6.31 10.43 -6.08
C ALA A 57 -5.06 9.67 -6.57
N ILE A 58 -4.21 10.30 -7.38
CA ILE A 58 -2.97 9.70 -7.88
C ILE A 58 -1.95 9.50 -6.75
N SER A 59 -1.80 10.50 -5.88
CA SER A 59 -0.92 10.41 -4.70
C SER A 59 -1.34 9.27 -3.78
N LEU A 60 -2.64 9.14 -3.51
CA LEU A 60 -3.17 8.05 -2.70
C LEU A 60 -2.95 6.69 -3.36
N LEU A 61 -3.13 6.60 -4.68
CA LEU A 61 -2.99 5.38 -5.46
C LEU A 61 -1.53 4.89 -5.48
N ILE A 62 -0.57 5.79 -5.64
CA ILE A 62 0.86 5.46 -5.60
C ILE A 62 1.27 5.03 -4.18
N ALA A 63 0.84 5.79 -3.18
CA ALA A 63 1.17 5.46 -1.79
C ALA A 63 0.60 4.11 -1.34
N HIS A 64 -0.67 3.83 -1.67
CA HIS A 64 -1.29 2.54 -1.40
C HIS A 64 -0.65 1.42 -2.20
N GLY A 65 -0.33 1.65 -3.48
CA GLY A 65 0.35 0.66 -4.31
C GLY A 65 1.71 0.23 -3.72
N ILE A 66 2.48 1.19 -3.19
CA ILE A 66 3.77 0.91 -2.54
C ILE A 66 3.58 0.10 -1.25
N SER A 67 2.63 0.49 -0.38
CA SER A 67 2.34 -0.27 0.84
C SER A 67 1.85 -1.69 0.54
N MET A 68 1.01 -1.87 -0.48
CA MET A 68 0.55 -3.18 -0.91
C MET A 68 1.67 -4.04 -1.46
N GLY A 69 2.56 -3.48 -2.28
CA GLY A 69 3.74 -4.18 -2.75
C GLY A 69 4.63 -4.65 -1.59
N LEU A 70 4.83 -3.80 -0.58
CA LEU A 70 5.59 -4.16 0.62
C LEU A 70 4.93 -5.30 1.42
N TYR A 71 3.61 -5.30 1.60
CA TYR A 71 2.90 -6.41 2.25
C TYR A 71 3.06 -7.71 1.48
N TRP A 72 2.98 -7.65 0.15
CA TRP A 72 3.06 -8.84 -0.70
C TRP A 72 4.46 -9.46 -0.67
N VAL A 73 5.50 -8.64 -0.74
CA VAL A 73 6.90 -9.08 -0.62
C VAL A 73 7.16 -9.65 0.77
N ALA A 74 6.69 -9.00 1.83
CA ALA A 74 6.84 -9.48 3.20
C ALA A 74 6.16 -10.85 3.41
N MET A 75 4.96 -11.04 2.85
CA MET A 75 4.25 -12.31 2.89
C MET A 75 5.02 -13.43 2.17
N ILE A 76 5.51 -13.17 0.95
CA ILE A 76 6.28 -14.17 0.18
C ILE A 76 7.57 -14.55 0.89
N LEU A 77 8.30 -13.57 1.44
CA LEU A 77 9.53 -13.83 2.21
C LEU A 77 9.26 -14.64 3.48
N HIS A 78 8.15 -14.36 4.17
CA HIS A 78 7.77 -15.12 5.35
C HIS A 78 7.44 -16.58 5.02
N VAL A 79 6.62 -16.81 4.00
CA VAL A 79 6.28 -18.17 3.53
C VAL A 79 7.55 -18.94 3.16
N ARG A 80 8.47 -18.31 2.41
CA ARG A 80 9.71 -18.95 1.94
C ARG A 80 10.73 -19.26 3.06
N ASN A 81 10.63 -18.60 4.21
CA ASN A 81 11.48 -18.89 5.37
C ASN A 81 10.82 -19.90 6.34
N CYS A 82 9.54 -20.21 6.16
CA CYS A 82 8.82 -21.22 6.94
C CYS A 82 8.81 -22.61 6.28
N GLU A 83 9.16 -22.70 4.99
CA GLU A 83 9.56 -23.95 4.31
C GLU A 83 11.03 -24.29 4.59
#